data_AF-A0A2N8UFE2-F1
#
_entry.id   AF-A0A2N8UFE2-F1
#
_cell.length_a   1.000
_cell.length_b   1.000
_cell.length_c   1.000
_cell.angle_alpha   90.00
_cell.angle_beta   90.00
_cell.angle_gamma   90.00
#
_symmetry.space_group_name_H-M   'P 1'
#
loop_
_entity.id
_entity.type
_entity.pdbx_description
1 polymer ?
#
loop_
_entity_poly.entity_id
_entity_poly.type
_entity_poly.pdbx_seq_one_letter_code
_entity_poly.pdbx_strand_id
1 'polypeptide(L)'
;MSPFLLLALFTLFTLAHATPQPPRRVQPVPPPLYHSAPPASAFAVDNTPSQYEQLYRSYLEPLELYAPRPERFAPQGSSRGRAALEPNYAAYQSFVREHPAYIGPHAGHTVPALVARMTAITDAQHAANRAEQRAFLALFIELGQQAKVEMKNALHPENLTSQHVRPLEELQRKYKLLLDPLNSTENVERLTDQLGEEEQERFLETVNVLDAESKLLEAAQRYATRFPHV
;
A
#
# COMPACT_ATOMS: atom_id res chain seq x y z
N MET A 1 71.38 36.94 2.54
CA MET A 1 69.95 37.14 2.23
C MET A 1 69.55 36.04 1.26
N SER A 2 68.63 35.16 1.65
CA SER A 2 67.99 34.14 0.79
C SER A 2 67.30 34.81 -0.43
N PRO A 3 66.86 34.11 -1.53
CA PRO A 3 66.39 32.71 -1.57
C PRO A 3 66.40 31.93 -2.94
N PHE A 4 65.82 30.71 -2.92
CA PHE A 4 65.17 29.89 -3.98
C PHE A 4 65.99 29.40 -5.20
N LEU A 5 66.35 28.11 -5.42
CA LEU A 5 65.61 26.82 -5.54
C LEU A 5 64.71 26.71 -6.79
N LEU A 6 65.14 25.98 -7.84
CA LEU A 6 64.34 25.06 -8.68
C LEU A 6 65.09 24.52 -9.93
N LEU A 7 64.67 23.31 -10.36
CA LEU A 7 65.00 22.54 -11.58
C LEU A 7 66.39 21.86 -11.60
N ALA A 8 66.56 20.61 -12.04
CA ALA A 8 65.71 19.63 -12.68
C ALA A 8 66.29 18.22 -12.40
N LEU A 9 65.46 17.19 -12.26
CA LEU A 9 65.94 15.81 -12.27
C LEU A 9 64.99 14.95 -13.09
N PHE A 10 65.45 14.63 -14.30
CA PHE A 10 64.81 13.74 -15.25
C PHE A 10 65.54 12.38 -15.16
N THR A 11 64.79 11.33 -14.79
CA THR A 11 64.78 9.97 -15.39
C THR A 11 66.09 9.15 -15.43
N LEU A 12 66.15 7.84 -15.16
CA LEU A 12 65.31 6.74 -15.66
C LEU A 12 65.88 5.40 -15.07
N PHE A 13 65.10 4.33 -15.24
CA PHE A 13 65.40 2.90 -15.03
C PHE A 13 65.18 2.29 -13.63
N THR A 14 63.95 1.81 -13.41
CA THR A 14 63.72 0.56 -12.70
C THR A 14 63.00 -0.44 -13.62
N LEU A 15 63.62 -1.61 -13.78
CA LEU A 15 63.08 -2.79 -14.46
C LEU A 15 61.85 -3.29 -13.71
N ALA A 16 60.69 -3.36 -14.37
CA ALA A 16 59.56 -4.16 -13.90
C ALA A 16 59.62 -5.54 -14.57
N HIS A 17 59.80 -6.58 -13.76
CA HIS A 17 59.65 -7.98 -14.16
C HIS A 17 58.19 -8.24 -14.55
N ALA A 18 57.94 -8.63 -15.80
CA ALA A 18 56.66 -9.20 -16.22
C ALA A 18 56.62 -10.68 -15.83
N THR A 19 55.81 -11.03 -14.84
CA THR A 19 55.42 -12.43 -14.60
C THR A 19 54.30 -12.81 -15.56
N PRO A 20 54.36 -13.99 -16.22
CA PRO A 20 53.28 -14.45 -17.07
C PRO A 20 52.07 -14.84 -16.20
N GLN A 21 50.94 -14.15 -16.40
CA GLN A 21 49.67 -14.54 -15.82
C GLN A 21 49.23 -15.90 -16.40
N PRO A 22 48.81 -16.89 -15.58
CA PRO A 22 48.26 -18.13 -16.11
C PRO A 22 46.93 -17.83 -16.83
N PRO A 23 46.57 -18.61 -17.86
CA PRO A 23 45.33 -18.39 -18.60
C PRO A 23 44.14 -18.51 -17.65
N ARG A 24 43.35 -17.43 -17.53
CA ARG A 24 42.04 -17.48 -16.90
C ARG A 24 41.20 -18.49 -17.67
N ARG A 25 40.93 -19.65 -17.08
CA ARG A 25 39.79 -20.48 -17.48
C ARG A 25 38.56 -19.60 -17.35
N VAL A 26 37.97 -19.23 -18.48
CA VAL A 26 36.62 -18.69 -18.53
C VAL A 26 35.73 -19.82 -18.02
N GLN A 27 35.35 -19.77 -16.75
CA GLN A 27 34.23 -20.57 -16.28
C GLN A 27 33.02 -20.04 -17.05
N PRO A 28 32.31 -20.88 -17.85
CA PRO A 28 31.01 -20.47 -18.34
C PRO A 28 30.17 -20.14 -17.11
N VAL A 29 29.61 -18.93 -17.09
CA VAL A 29 28.65 -18.53 -16.07
C VAL A 29 27.60 -19.64 -16.03
N PRO A 30 27.36 -20.31 -14.88
CA PRO A 30 26.31 -21.31 -14.80
C PRO A 30 25.02 -20.61 -15.25
N PRO A 31 24.20 -21.26 -16.10
CA PRO A 31 22.93 -20.67 -16.50
C PRO A 31 22.20 -20.25 -15.23
N PRO A 32 21.57 -19.06 -15.20
CA PRO A 32 20.73 -18.69 -14.07
C PRO A 32 19.81 -19.88 -13.80
N LEU A 33 19.78 -20.33 -12.55
CA LEU A 33 18.76 -21.25 -12.08
C LEU A 33 17.43 -20.48 -12.15
N TYR A 34 16.88 -20.34 -13.35
CA TYR A 34 15.46 -20.20 -13.54
C TYR A 34 14.89 -21.50 -12.98
N HIS A 35 14.58 -21.49 -11.68
CA HIS A 35 13.36 -22.15 -11.26
C HIS A 35 12.29 -21.51 -12.12
N SER A 36 11.92 -22.26 -13.16
CA SER A 36 10.73 -22.06 -13.95
C SER A 36 9.67 -21.44 -13.06
N ALA A 37 9.29 -20.19 -13.37
CA ALA A 37 7.98 -19.72 -12.95
C ALA A 37 7.02 -20.88 -13.24
N PRO A 38 6.22 -21.34 -12.26
CA PRO A 38 5.36 -22.48 -12.49
C PRO A 38 4.58 -22.22 -13.78
N PRO A 39 4.49 -23.21 -14.69
CA PRO A 39 3.74 -23.02 -15.92
C PRO A 39 2.34 -22.55 -15.53
N ALA A 40 1.84 -21.52 -16.22
CA ALA A 40 0.55 -20.90 -15.99
C ALA A 40 -0.66 -21.85 -16.16
N SER A 41 -0.45 -23.17 -16.16
CA SER A 41 -1.45 -24.21 -16.42
C SER A 41 -1.43 -25.37 -15.40
N ALA A 42 -0.83 -25.23 -14.22
CA ALA A 42 -1.02 -26.21 -13.13
C ALA A 42 -2.33 -26.01 -12.35
N PHE A 43 -3.03 -24.92 -12.61
CA PHE A 43 -4.40 -24.69 -12.17
C PHE A 43 -5.23 -24.50 -13.44
N ALA A 44 -5.93 -25.54 -13.89
CA ALA A 44 -7.09 -25.30 -14.73
C ALA A 44 -8.06 -24.47 -13.87
N VAL A 45 -8.01 -23.16 -14.04
CA VAL A 45 -8.83 -22.21 -13.31
C VAL A 45 -10.25 -22.42 -13.83
N ASP A 46 -11.12 -22.97 -12.98
CA ASP A 46 -12.55 -22.77 -13.12
C ASP A 46 -12.74 -21.25 -13.30
N ASN A 47 -13.16 -20.81 -14.50
CA ASN A 47 -13.38 -19.40 -14.82
C ASN A 47 -14.53 -18.76 -14.02
N THR A 48 -15.09 -19.47 -13.04
CA THR A 48 -16.01 -18.91 -12.05
C THR A 48 -15.26 -17.99 -11.10
N PRO A 49 -15.66 -16.70 -11.03
CA PRO A 49 -15.11 -15.76 -10.06
C PRO A 49 -15.24 -16.32 -8.65
N SER A 50 -14.16 -16.20 -7.87
CA SER A 50 -14.19 -16.58 -6.45
C SER A 50 -15.28 -15.80 -5.71
N GLN A 51 -15.77 -16.31 -4.57
CA GLN A 51 -16.76 -15.60 -3.76
C GLN A 51 -16.28 -14.19 -3.38
N TYR A 52 -14.99 -14.02 -3.09
CA TYR A 52 -14.42 -12.70 -2.83
C TYR A 52 -14.44 -11.80 -4.07
N GLU A 53 -14.08 -12.33 -5.25
CA GLU A 53 -14.09 -11.56 -6.49
C GLU A 53 -15.50 -11.07 -6.86
N GLN A 54 -16.54 -11.85 -6.59
CA GLN A 54 -17.92 -11.42 -6.77
C GLN A 54 -18.28 -10.25 -5.83
N LEU A 55 -17.89 -10.36 -4.55
CA LEU A 55 -18.06 -9.27 -3.58
C LEU A 55 -17.29 -8.01 -4.01
N TYR A 56 -16.03 -8.19 -4.42
CA TYR A 56 -15.15 -7.14 -4.92
C TYR A 56 -15.79 -6.35 -6.08
N ARG A 57 -16.28 -7.07 -7.09
CA ARG A 57 -17.04 -6.48 -8.21
C ARG A 57 -18.27 -5.74 -7.72
N SER A 58 -19.07 -6.36 -6.86
CA SER A 58 -20.34 -5.78 -6.40
C SER A 58 -20.19 -4.44 -5.65
N TYR A 59 -19.07 -4.24 -4.95
CA TYR A 59 -18.81 -2.99 -4.23
C TYR A 59 -18.16 -1.92 -5.11
N LEU A 60 -17.39 -2.30 -6.13
CA LEU A 60 -16.58 -1.35 -6.91
C LEU A 60 -17.17 -0.98 -8.27
N GLU A 61 -17.98 -1.84 -8.88
CA GLU A 61 -18.67 -1.51 -10.14
C GLU A 61 -19.58 -0.27 -10.00
N PRO A 62 -20.41 -0.13 -8.94
CA PRO A 62 -21.24 1.06 -8.77
C PRO A 62 -20.46 2.36 -8.56
N LEU A 63 -19.19 2.26 -8.15
CA LEU A 63 -18.30 3.39 -7.91
C LEU A 63 -17.38 3.67 -9.10
N GLU A 64 -17.49 2.90 -10.19
CA GLU A 64 -16.58 2.94 -11.34
C GLU A 64 -15.10 2.70 -10.96
N LEU A 65 -14.88 1.93 -9.88
CA LEU A 65 -13.55 1.62 -9.36
C LEU A 65 -13.10 0.19 -9.68
N TYR A 66 -13.98 -0.64 -10.24
CA TYR A 66 -13.65 -2.01 -10.56
C TYR A 66 -12.53 -2.07 -11.60
N ALA A 67 -11.47 -2.80 -11.27
CA ALA A 67 -10.39 -3.15 -12.18
C ALA A 67 -10.35 -4.67 -12.37
N PRO A 68 -10.22 -5.17 -13.61
CA PRO A 68 -10.11 -6.61 -13.86
C PRO A 68 -8.77 -7.21 -13.41
N ARG A 69 -7.76 -6.36 -13.20
CA ARG A 69 -6.41 -6.71 -12.71
C ARG A 69 -5.90 -5.57 -11.83
N PRO A 70 -5.02 -5.85 -10.85
CA PRO A 70 -4.43 -4.81 -10.05
C PRO A 70 -3.40 -4.03 -10.88
N GLU A 71 -3.21 -2.75 -10.56
CA GLU A 71 -2.15 -1.93 -11.18
C GLU A 71 -0.76 -2.36 -10.67
N ARG A 72 -0.72 -2.95 -9.48
CA ARG A 72 0.47 -3.41 -8.77
C ARG A 72 0.24 -4.79 -8.17
N PHE A 73 1.03 -5.76 -8.60
CA PHE A 73 1.03 -7.11 -8.04
C PHE A 73 1.91 -7.18 -6.81
N ALA A 74 1.50 -7.96 -5.81
CA ALA A 74 2.31 -8.27 -4.65
C ALA A 74 3.60 -9.01 -5.09
N PRO A 75 4.80 -8.46 -4.85
CA PRO A 75 6.06 -9.09 -5.24
C PRO A 75 6.31 -10.42 -4.53
N GLN A 76 5.75 -10.58 -3.33
CA GLN A 76 5.92 -11.78 -2.51
C GLN A 76 4.63 -12.16 -1.79
N GLY A 77 4.21 -13.41 -1.96
CA GLY A 77 3.09 -13.96 -1.19
C GLY A 77 3.41 -14.07 0.30
N SER A 78 2.39 -14.06 1.15
CA SER A 78 2.60 -14.33 2.56
C SER A 78 2.89 -15.82 2.81
N SER A 79 3.90 -16.10 3.62
CA SER A 79 4.22 -17.45 4.10
C SER A 79 3.02 -18.06 4.83
N ARG A 80 2.44 -19.15 4.30
CA ARG A 80 1.33 -19.88 4.94
C ARG A 80 1.87 -20.92 5.92
N GLY A 81 1.41 -20.88 7.18
CA GLY A 81 1.69 -21.91 8.19
C GLY A 81 3.07 -21.80 8.85
N ARG A 82 3.63 -22.93 9.31
CA ARG A 82 4.99 -23.02 9.90
C ARG A 82 6.10 -23.03 8.83
N ALA A 83 5.89 -22.34 7.72
CA ALA A 83 6.95 -22.18 6.73
C ALA A 83 8.10 -21.39 7.38
N ALA A 84 9.33 -21.83 7.14
CA ALA A 84 10.50 -21.12 7.63
C ALA A 84 10.45 -19.67 7.15
N LEU A 85 10.89 -18.74 8.01
CA LEU A 85 11.07 -17.34 7.60
C LEU A 85 11.95 -17.34 6.35
N GLU A 86 11.43 -16.78 5.26
CA GLU A 86 12.13 -16.67 4.00
C GLU A 86 13.51 -16.01 4.23
N PRO A 87 14.58 -16.45 3.55
CA PRO A 87 15.94 -15.93 3.75
C PRO A 87 16.08 -14.42 3.50
N ASN A 88 15.04 -13.75 2.99
CA ASN A 88 14.98 -12.31 2.77
C ASN A 88 13.84 -11.61 3.53
N TYR A 89 13.63 -11.97 4.80
CA TYR A 89 12.60 -11.36 5.65
C TYR A 89 12.69 -9.83 5.74
N ALA A 90 13.90 -9.25 5.68
CA ALA A 90 14.08 -7.79 5.69
C ALA A 90 13.47 -7.11 4.44
N ALA A 91 13.66 -7.68 3.24
CA ALA A 91 13.02 -7.16 2.04
C ALA A 91 11.49 -7.35 2.09
N TYR A 92 11.03 -8.48 2.61
CA TYR A 92 9.60 -8.72 2.82
C TYR A 92 8.96 -7.65 3.72
N GLN A 93 9.62 -7.30 4.82
CA GLN A 93 9.16 -6.22 5.71
C GLN A 93 9.09 -4.86 5.01
N SER A 94 10.05 -4.56 4.14
CA SER A 94 10.02 -3.33 3.32
C SER A 94 8.83 -3.36 2.35
N PHE A 95 8.58 -4.47 1.64
CA PHE A 95 7.41 -4.61 0.77
C PHE A 95 6.10 -4.42 1.52
N VAL A 96 5.92 -5.07 2.66
CA VAL A 96 4.69 -4.94 3.47
C VAL A 96 4.48 -3.50 3.96
N ARG A 97 5.55 -2.73 4.17
CA ARG A 97 5.45 -1.35 4.65
C ARG A 97 5.18 -0.33 3.54
N GLU A 98 5.76 -0.54 2.36
CA GLU A 98 5.90 0.51 1.35
C GLU A 98 5.22 0.19 0.03
N HIS A 99 4.98 -1.10 -0.28
CA HIS A 99 4.48 -1.49 -1.58
C HIS A 99 2.93 -1.42 -1.61
N PRO A 100 2.32 -0.76 -2.62
CA PRO A 100 0.87 -0.50 -2.69
C PRO A 100 -0.01 -1.75 -2.83
N ALA A 101 0.61 -2.89 -3.12
CA ALA A 101 -0.08 -4.18 -3.13
C ALA A 101 -0.29 -4.78 -1.73
N TYR A 102 0.11 -4.09 -0.65
CA TYR A 102 -0.13 -4.50 0.73
C TYR A 102 -0.81 -3.38 1.52
N ILE A 103 -1.71 -3.76 2.41
CA ILE A 103 -2.15 -2.87 3.49
C ILE A 103 -1.03 -2.82 4.51
N GLY A 104 -0.30 -1.70 4.51
CA GLY A 104 0.81 -1.48 5.42
C GLY A 104 0.36 -1.20 6.85
N PRO A 105 1.27 -1.34 7.84
CA PRO A 105 0.95 -1.07 9.26
C PRO A 105 0.60 0.41 9.53
N HIS A 106 0.97 1.31 8.62
CA HIS A 106 0.65 2.74 8.71
C HIS A 106 -0.57 3.14 7.86
N ALA A 107 -1.29 2.18 7.28
CA ALA A 107 -2.52 2.46 6.55
C ALA A 107 -3.54 3.16 7.48
N GLY A 108 -4.20 4.18 6.94
CA GLY A 108 -5.13 5.03 7.70
C GLY A 108 -4.50 5.77 8.88
N HIS A 109 -3.20 6.11 8.87
CA HIS A 109 -2.56 6.88 9.94
C HIS A 109 -3.18 8.28 10.15
N THR A 110 -3.85 8.83 9.13
CA THR A 110 -4.58 10.10 9.19
C THR A 110 -5.96 10.00 9.86
N VAL A 111 -6.52 8.79 9.95
CA VAL A 111 -7.89 8.57 10.44
C VAL A 111 -8.11 9.09 11.86
N PRO A 112 -7.23 8.85 12.85
CA PRO A 112 -7.44 9.39 14.20
C PRO A 112 -7.52 10.92 14.25
N ALA A 113 -6.73 11.62 13.44
CA ALA A 113 -6.79 13.08 13.36
C ALA A 113 -8.08 13.56 12.67
N LEU A 114 -8.53 12.85 11.64
CA LEU A 114 -9.83 13.10 10.99
C LEU A 114 -10.99 12.90 11.95
N VAL A 115 -10.99 11.81 12.73
CA VAL A 115 -12.02 11.55 13.76
C VAL A 115 -12.04 12.67 14.79
N ALA A 116 -10.89 13.08 15.32
CA ALA A 116 -10.82 14.18 16.28
C ALA A 116 -11.38 15.49 15.71
N ARG A 117 -11.12 15.78 14.43
CA ARG A 117 -11.65 16.96 13.76
C ARG A 117 -13.15 16.89 13.51
N MET A 118 -13.64 15.72 13.10
CA MET A 118 -15.06 15.46 12.94
C MET A 118 -15.80 15.69 14.26
N THR A 119 -15.32 15.07 15.35
CA THR A 119 -15.88 15.25 16.70
C THR A 119 -15.86 16.72 17.12
N ALA A 120 -14.79 17.45 16.85
CA ALA A 120 -14.72 18.88 17.16
C ALA A 120 -15.79 19.71 16.44
N ILE A 121 -16.16 19.34 15.21
CA ILE A 121 -17.22 20.00 14.43
C ILE A 121 -18.62 19.58 14.91
N THR A 122 -18.83 18.29 15.14
CA THR A 122 -20.14 17.72 15.53
C THR A 122 -20.51 18.05 16.97
N ASP A 123 -19.55 18.24 17.87
CA ASP A 123 -19.82 18.49 19.29
C ASP A 123 -19.77 19.97 19.66
N ALA A 124 -19.42 20.85 18.70
CA ALA A 124 -19.31 22.29 18.94
C ALA A 124 -20.63 22.89 19.46
N GLN A 125 -20.56 23.94 20.27
CA GLN A 125 -21.79 24.67 20.66
C GLN A 125 -22.32 25.59 19.55
N HIS A 126 -21.45 25.94 18.60
CA HIS A 126 -21.75 26.80 17.47
C HIS A 126 -21.55 26.01 16.18
N ALA A 127 -22.28 26.38 15.12
CA ALA A 127 -22.08 25.78 13.80
C ALA A 127 -20.64 26.02 13.32
N ALA A 128 -20.03 25.00 12.72
CA ALA A 128 -18.72 25.13 12.11
C ALA A 128 -18.79 26.13 10.95
N ASN A 129 -17.75 26.94 10.79
CA ASN A 129 -17.69 27.84 9.65
C ASN A 129 -17.30 27.08 8.38
N ARG A 130 -17.57 27.68 7.22
CA ARG A 130 -17.26 27.10 5.92
C ARG A 130 -15.79 26.68 5.75
N ALA A 131 -14.85 27.43 6.33
CA ALA A 131 -13.43 27.11 6.20
C ALA A 131 -13.05 25.85 6.98
N GLU A 132 -13.65 25.63 8.15
CA GLU A 132 -13.46 24.42 8.96
C GLU A 132 -13.99 23.19 8.24
N GLN A 133 -15.20 23.25 7.69
CA GLN A 133 -15.80 22.15 6.93
C GLN A 133 -15.02 21.84 5.65
N ARG A 134 -14.60 22.86 4.90
CA ARG A 134 -13.75 22.67 3.70
C ARG A 134 -12.42 22.00 4.04
N ALA A 135 -11.79 22.42 5.13
CA ALA A 135 -10.52 21.85 5.54
C ALA A 135 -10.67 20.43 6.08
N PHE A 136 -11.81 20.08 6.69
CA PHE A 136 -12.15 18.69 6.98
C PHE A 136 -12.38 17.88 5.70
N LEU A 137 -13.20 18.39 4.77
CA LEU A 137 -13.49 17.75 3.49
C LEU A 137 -12.22 17.45 2.68
N ALA A 138 -11.26 18.38 2.64
CA ALA A 138 -10.00 18.18 1.92
C ALA A 138 -9.25 16.93 2.43
N LEU A 139 -9.07 16.81 3.75
CA LEU A 139 -8.43 15.66 4.37
C LEU A 139 -9.25 14.36 4.18
N PHE A 140 -10.57 14.49 4.21
CA PHE A 140 -11.48 13.36 4.00
C PHE A 140 -11.37 12.81 2.58
N ILE A 141 -11.33 13.69 1.57
CA ILE A 141 -11.12 13.32 0.16
C ILE A 141 -9.75 12.67 -0.03
N GLU A 142 -8.68 13.19 0.59
CA GLU A 142 -7.35 12.57 0.52
C GLU A 142 -7.37 11.12 1.02
N LEU A 143 -8.07 10.86 2.13
CA LEU A 143 -8.28 9.51 2.63
C LEU A 143 -9.07 8.66 1.61
N GLY A 144 -10.11 9.20 1.00
CA GLY A 144 -10.86 8.53 -0.08
C GLY A 144 -10.00 8.20 -1.29
N GLN A 145 -9.03 9.03 -1.66
CA GLN A 145 -8.09 8.72 -2.75
C GLN A 145 -7.14 7.58 -2.37
N GLN A 146 -6.66 7.58 -1.13
CA GLN A 146 -5.85 6.45 -0.62
C GLN A 146 -6.66 5.14 -0.66
N ALA A 147 -7.91 5.17 -0.22
CA ALA A 147 -8.83 4.05 -0.26
C ALA A 147 -9.03 3.49 -1.68
N LYS A 148 -9.18 4.36 -2.68
CA LYS A 148 -9.28 3.94 -4.09
C LYS A 148 -8.04 3.16 -4.54
N VAL A 149 -6.84 3.61 -4.14
CA VAL A 149 -5.58 2.94 -4.49
C VAL A 149 -5.48 1.58 -3.80
N GLU A 150 -5.83 1.52 -2.51
CA GLU A 150 -5.80 0.30 -1.70
C GLU A 150 -6.81 -0.74 -2.21
N MET A 151 -8.03 -0.33 -2.56
CA MET A 151 -9.04 -1.21 -3.17
C MET A 151 -8.59 -1.77 -4.53
N LYS A 152 -7.97 -0.96 -5.38
CA LYS A 152 -7.49 -1.41 -6.71
C LYS A 152 -6.27 -2.31 -6.65
N ASN A 153 -5.48 -2.23 -5.58
CA ASN A 153 -4.22 -2.93 -5.47
C ASN A 153 -4.21 -3.93 -4.31
N ALA A 154 -4.10 -3.45 -3.08
CA ALA A 154 -3.96 -4.32 -1.91
C ALA A 154 -5.16 -5.26 -1.69
N LEU A 155 -6.38 -4.75 -1.87
CA LEU A 155 -7.61 -5.54 -1.72
C LEU A 155 -8.07 -6.19 -3.03
N HIS A 156 -7.28 -6.10 -4.10
CA HIS A 156 -7.60 -6.81 -5.33
C HIS A 156 -7.57 -8.33 -5.08
N PRO A 157 -8.49 -9.12 -5.65
CA PRO A 157 -8.55 -10.58 -5.46
C PRO A 157 -7.21 -11.30 -5.68
N GLU A 158 -6.44 -10.85 -6.68
CA GLU A 158 -5.12 -11.43 -7.00
C GLU A 158 -4.03 -11.16 -5.94
N ASN A 159 -4.16 -10.10 -5.14
CA ASN A 159 -3.20 -9.76 -4.08
C ASN A 159 -3.68 -10.19 -2.68
N LEU A 160 -4.94 -10.60 -2.55
CA LEU A 160 -5.58 -10.84 -1.27
C LEU A 160 -4.87 -11.89 -0.42
N THR A 161 -4.36 -12.95 -1.05
CA THR A 161 -3.63 -14.03 -0.36
C THR A 161 -2.27 -13.61 0.17
N SER A 162 -1.77 -12.45 -0.26
CA SER A 162 -0.53 -11.84 0.23
C SER A 162 -0.75 -10.90 1.40
N GLN A 163 -2.02 -10.56 1.71
CA GLN A 163 -2.37 -9.69 2.83
C GLN A 163 -2.23 -10.38 4.18
N HIS A 164 -2.15 -9.55 5.23
CA HIS A 164 -2.11 -9.97 6.61
C HIS A 164 -3.35 -9.54 7.37
N VAL A 165 -3.94 -10.45 8.14
CA VAL A 165 -5.19 -10.19 8.88
C VAL A 165 -5.08 -8.98 9.82
N ARG A 166 -3.97 -8.83 10.57
CA ARG A 166 -3.84 -7.77 11.57
C ARG A 166 -3.92 -6.34 10.97
N PRO A 167 -3.13 -5.97 9.95
CA PRO A 167 -3.28 -4.66 9.29
C PRO A 167 -4.70 -4.41 8.75
N LEU A 168 -5.37 -5.43 8.20
CA LEU A 168 -6.74 -5.31 7.71
C LEU A 168 -7.73 -5.01 8.85
N GLU A 169 -7.64 -5.74 9.95
CA GLU A 169 -8.47 -5.51 11.15
C GLU A 169 -8.22 -4.12 11.75
N GLU A 170 -6.95 -3.69 11.84
CA GLU A 170 -6.59 -2.38 12.37
C GLU A 170 -7.16 -1.25 11.52
N LEU A 171 -7.04 -1.34 10.19
CA LEU A 171 -7.60 -0.34 9.29
C LEU A 171 -9.13 -0.34 9.34
N GLN A 172 -9.76 -1.52 9.33
CA GLN A 172 -11.22 -1.65 9.42
C GLN A 172 -11.77 -1.04 10.72
N ARG A 173 -11.10 -1.24 11.86
CA ARG A 173 -11.48 -0.57 13.12
C ARG A 173 -11.37 0.95 13.03
N LYS A 174 -10.32 1.48 12.39
CA LYS A 174 -10.16 2.94 12.21
C LYS A 174 -11.31 3.50 11.37
N TYR A 175 -11.66 2.86 10.27
CA TYR A 175 -12.77 3.30 9.43
C TYR A 175 -14.11 3.21 10.13
N LYS A 176 -14.34 2.18 10.94
CA LYS A 176 -15.55 2.11 11.76
C LYS A 176 -15.70 3.33 12.66
N LEU A 177 -14.62 3.77 13.34
CA LEU A 177 -14.63 4.98 14.17
C LEU A 177 -14.94 6.25 13.38
N LEU A 178 -14.56 6.30 12.10
CA LEU A 178 -14.80 7.44 11.22
C LEU A 178 -16.20 7.42 10.60
N LEU A 179 -16.71 6.26 10.21
CA LEU A 179 -17.98 6.09 9.50
C LEU A 179 -19.18 6.00 10.45
N ASP A 180 -19.02 5.43 11.65
CA ASP A 180 -20.12 5.26 12.59
C ASP A 180 -20.85 6.58 12.92
N PRO A 181 -20.15 7.71 13.18
CA PRO A 181 -20.80 9.00 13.43
C PRO A 181 -21.56 9.56 12.22
N LEU A 182 -21.20 9.16 11.00
CA LEU A 182 -21.83 9.64 9.76
C LEU A 182 -23.20 8.98 9.49
N ASN A 183 -23.57 7.96 10.27
CA ASN A 183 -24.94 7.40 10.23
C ASN A 183 -25.99 8.34 10.83
N SER A 184 -25.56 9.37 11.58
CA SER A 184 -26.45 10.41 12.10
C SER A 184 -26.59 11.53 11.08
N THR A 185 -27.82 11.79 10.62
CA THR A 185 -28.13 12.91 9.73
C THR A 185 -27.70 14.25 10.32
N GLU A 186 -27.87 14.43 11.64
CA GLU A 186 -27.41 15.64 12.34
C GLU A 186 -25.89 15.84 12.22
N ASN A 187 -25.10 14.78 12.38
CA ASN A 187 -23.65 14.89 12.26
C ASN A 187 -23.23 15.23 10.83
N VAL A 188 -23.88 14.62 9.84
CA VAL A 188 -23.62 14.93 8.43
C VAL A 188 -23.96 16.39 8.14
N GLU A 189 -25.14 16.85 8.54
CA GLU A 189 -25.54 18.26 8.38
C GLU A 189 -24.52 19.20 9.01
N ARG A 190 -24.06 18.93 10.24
CA ARG A 190 -23.05 19.76 10.91
C ARG A 190 -21.68 19.77 10.23
N LEU A 191 -21.36 18.73 9.46
CA LEU A 191 -20.12 18.65 8.68
C LEU A 191 -20.25 19.31 7.31
N THR A 192 -21.46 19.54 6.80
CA THR A 192 -21.69 19.91 5.40
C THR A 192 -22.63 21.10 5.15
N ASP A 193 -23.30 21.65 6.16
CA ASP A 193 -24.32 22.70 6.00
C ASP A 193 -23.79 24.01 5.40
N GLN A 194 -22.51 24.33 5.56
CA GLN A 194 -21.87 25.51 4.97
C GLN A 194 -21.16 25.20 3.64
N LEU A 195 -21.20 23.94 3.17
CA LEU A 195 -20.63 23.52 1.91
C LEU A 195 -21.57 23.77 0.74
N GLY A 196 -21.02 24.06 -0.44
CA GLY A 196 -21.81 24.11 -1.67
C GLY A 196 -22.23 22.72 -2.16
N GLU A 197 -23.17 22.63 -3.10
CA GLU A 197 -23.69 21.36 -3.64
C GLU A 197 -22.58 20.43 -4.14
N GLU A 198 -21.64 20.93 -4.94
CA GLU A 198 -20.48 20.15 -5.45
C GLU A 198 -19.54 19.64 -4.33
N GLU A 199 -19.52 20.33 -3.19
CA GLU A 199 -18.69 19.94 -2.03
C GLU A 199 -19.38 18.86 -1.21
N GLN A 200 -20.70 18.96 -1.08
CA GLN A 200 -21.54 17.93 -0.46
C GLN A 200 -21.55 16.64 -1.30
N GLU A 201 -21.62 16.75 -2.62
CA GLU A 201 -21.52 15.59 -3.52
C GLU A 201 -20.19 14.86 -3.33
N ARG A 202 -19.06 15.58 -3.37
CA ARG A 202 -17.74 15.01 -3.11
C ARG A 202 -17.60 14.40 -1.71
N PHE A 203 -18.27 14.98 -0.72
CA PHE A 203 -18.34 14.37 0.62
C PHE A 203 -19.03 13.01 0.57
N LEU A 204 -20.22 12.94 -0.04
CA LEU A 204 -20.99 11.70 -0.16
C LEU A 204 -20.28 10.63 -0.99
N GLU A 205 -19.66 11.00 -2.11
CA GLU A 205 -18.82 10.11 -2.90
C GLU A 205 -17.70 9.50 -2.05
N THR A 206 -17.05 10.34 -1.23
CA THR A 206 -15.97 9.90 -0.34
C THR A 206 -16.50 8.94 0.73
N VAL A 207 -17.67 9.21 1.31
CA VAL A 207 -18.33 8.28 2.25
C VAL A 207 -18.55 6.92 1.59
N ASN A 208 -19.10 6.90 0.37
CA ASN A 208 -19.37 5.65 -0.36
C ASN A 208 -18.09 4.86 -0.66
N VAL A 209 -17.01 5.54 -1.01
CA VAL A 209 -15.69 4.93 -1.25
C VAL A 209 -15.14 4.29 0.04
N LEU A 210 -15.18 5.01 1.16
CA LEU A 210 -14.67 4.51 2.44
C LEU A 210 -15.54 3.38 3.01
N ASP A 211 -16.86 3.43 2.81
CA ASP A 211 -17.77 2.34 3.19
C ASP A 211 -17.51 1.07 2.36
N ALA A 212 -17.32 1.20 1.05
CA ALA A 212 -16.94 0.08 0.18
C ALA A 212 -15.61 -0.54 0.63
N GLU A 213 -14.60 0.28 0.92
CA GLU A 213 -13.32 -0.22 1.42
C GLU A 213 -13.47 -0.92 2.77
N SER A 214 -14.22 -0.33 3.71
CA SER A 214 -14.50 -0.92 5.03
C SER A 214 -15.11 -2.33 4.90
N LYS A 215 -16.10 -2.49 4.01
CA LYS A 215 -16.73 -3.80 3.72
C LYS A 215 -15.77 -4.78 3.06
N LEU A 216 -14.92 -4.31 2.15
CA LEU A 216 -13.88 -5.13 1.53
C LEU A 216 -12.82 -5.58 2.52
N LEU A 217 -12.40 -4.72 3.45
CA LEU A 217 -11.47 -5.04 4.52
C LEU A 217 -12.05 -6.12 5.44
N GLU A 218 -13.31 -6.00 5.83
CA GLU A 218 -13.99 -7.02 6.63
C GLU A 218 -14.06 -8.38 5.89
N ALA A 219 -14.46 -8.38 4.62
CA ALA A 219 -14.51 -9.59 3.82
C ALA A 219 -13.10 -10.21 3.61
N ALA A 220 -12.09 -9.37 3.39
CA ALA A 220 -10.71 -9.75 3.10
C ALA A 220 -10.04 -10.53 4.25
N GLN A 221 -10.43 -10.25 5.49
CA GLN A 221 -9.89 -10.92 6.69
C GLN A 221 -10.03 -12.46 6.63
N ARG A 222 -11.05 -12.98 5.94
CA ARG A 222 -11.27 -14.44 5.78
C ARG A 222 -10.28 -15.11 4.83
N TYR A 223 -9.65 -14.34 3.95
CA TYR A 223 -8.78 -14.81 2.88
C TYR A 223 -7.30 -14.42 3.09
N ALA A 224 -7.06 -13.43 3.95
CA ALA A 224 -5.73 -13.01 4.34
C ALA A 224 -5.04 -14.05 5.24
N THR A 225 -3.70 -13.99 5.28
CA THR A 225 -2.90 -14.89 6.11
C THR A 225 -2.62 -14.27 7.48
N ARG A 226 -2.25 -15.12 8.44
CA ARG A 226 -1.64 -14.65 9.69
C ARG A 226 -0.13 -14.54 9.47
N PHE A 227 0.51 -13.52 10.04
CA PHE A 227 1.98 -13.43 10.02
C PHE A 227 2.59 -14.73 10.55
N PRO A 228 3.66 -15.26 9.92
CA PRO A 228 4.41 -16.37 10.48
C PRO A 228 4.87 -15.99 11.89
N HIS A 229 4.59 -16.86 12.86
CA HIS A 229 5.06 -16.65 14.24
C HIS A 229 6.60 -16.68 14.23
N VAL A 230 7.19 -15.59 14.71
CA VAL A 230 8.62 -15.52 15.10
C VAL A 230 8.76 -16.10 16.49
#